data_AF-A0A849CBX7-F1
#
_entry.id   AF-A0A849CBX7-F1
#
_cell.length_a   1.000
_cell.length_b   1.000
_cell.length_c   1.000
_cell.angle_alpha   90.00
_cell.angle_beta   90.00
_cell.angle_gamma   90.00
#
_symmetry.space_group_name_H-M   'P 1'
#
loop_
_entity.id
_entity.type
_entity.pdbx_description
1 polymer ?
#
loop_
_entity_poly.entity_id
_entity_poly.type
_entity_poly.pdbx_seq_one_letter_code
_entity_poly.pdbx_strand_id
1 'polypeptide(L)' 'MALPIAGRSRKLRARDWTAFAAEIGLPERAAMSARELALNAAASVAFTELPFHDSPLRMVERELRRRRMELAQ' A
#
# COMPACT_ATOMS: atom_id res chain seq x y z
N MET A 1 5.56 -2.20 -8.16
CA MET A 1 4.46 -1.81 -9.08
C MET A 1 4.96 -1.88 -10.50
N ALA A 2 4.20 -2.49 -11.41
CA ALA A 2 4.56 -2.59 -12.84
C ALA A 2 4.34 -1.27 -13.60
N LEU A 3 3.39 -0.43 -13.15
CA LEU A 3 3.14 0.90 -13.70
C LEU A 3 3.44 1.98 -12.65
N PRO A 4 4.14 3.08 -13.00
CA PRO A 4 4.42 4.17 -12.08
C PRO A 4 3.17 5.03 -11.85
N ILE A 5 2.99 5.51 -10.61
CA ILE A 5 2.02 6.55 -10.27
C ILE A 5 2.80 7.84 -10.02
N ALA A 6 2.46 8.91 -10.74
CA ALA A 6 3.17 10.19 -10.67
C ALA A 6 4.71 10.03 -10.79
N GLY A 7 5.15 9.18 -11.74
CA GLY A 7 6.57 8.88 -11.97
C GLY A 7 7.25 8.01 -10.90
N ARG A 8 6.50 7.46 -9.94
CA ARG A 8 7.03 6.63 -8.84
C ARG A 8 6.51 5.19 -8.92
N SER A 9 7.43 4.24 -8.84
CA SER A 9 7.11 2.79 -8.76
C SER A 9 7.21 2.22 -7.35
N ARG A 10 7.75 3.00 -6.40
CA ARG A 10 7.99 2.63 -5.00
C ARG A 10 7.82 3.82 -4.07
N LYS A 11 7.63 3.53 -2.77
CA LYS A 11 7.44 4.54 -1.70
C LYS A 11 6.26 5.49 -1.98
N LEU A 12 5.21 4.98 -2.62
CA LEU A 12 3.97 5.71 -2.84
C LEU A 12 3.34 6.10 -1.50
N ARG A 13 2.81 7.32 -1.45
CA ARG A 13 2.11 7.87 -0.28
C ARG A 13 0.62 8.04 -0.59
N ALA A 14 -0.18 8.25 0.44
CA ALA A 14 -1.61 8.56 0.33
C ALA A 14 -1.92 9.62 -0.75
N ARG A 15 -1.16 10.72 -0.77
CA ARG A 15 -1.30 11.80 -1.76
C ARG A 15 -1.10 11.35 -3.21
N ASP A 16 -0.22 10.39 -3.45
CA ASP A 16 0.08 9.92 -4.81
C ASP A 16 -1.13 9.13 -5.35
N TRP A 17 -1.80 8.35 -4.48
CA TRP A 17 -3.03 7.63 -4.81
C TRP A 17 -4.24 8.55 -4.99
N THR A 18 -4.36 9.59 -4.17
CA THR A 18 -5.41 10.62 -4.35
C THR A 18 -5.23 11.34 -5.68
N ALA A 19 -4.00 11.75 -6.03
CA ALA A 19 -3.71 12.37 -7.31
C ALA A 19 -4.03 11.45 -8.49
N PHE A 20 -3.68 10.17 -8.41
CA PHE A 20 -4.02 9.18 -9.42
C PHE A 20 -5.52 9.00 -9.60
N ALA A 21 -6.28 8.89 -8.51
CA ALA A 21 -7.74 8.78 -8.56
C ALA A 21 -8.37 9.98 -9.27
N ALA A 22 -7.89 11.20 -8.98
CA ALA A 22 -8.33 12.41 -9.67
C ALA A 22 -7.98 12.39 -11.16
N GLU A 23 -6.77 11.95 -11.52
CA GLU A 23 -6.28 11.86 -12.90
C GLU A 23 -7.14 10.93 -13.77
N ILE A 24 -7.58 9.79 -13.22
CA ILE A 24 -8.44 8.84 -13.95
C ILE A 24 -9.94 9.14 -13.81
N GLY A 25 -10.31 10.26 -13.18
CA GLY A 25 -11.71 10.65 -12.99
C GLY A 25 -12.50 9.76 -12.03
N LEU A 26 -11.82 9.08 -11.10
CA LEU A 26 -12.48 8.23 -10.11
C LEU A 26 -13.16 9.09 -9.04
N PRO A 27 -14.48 8.92 -8.78
CA PRO A 27 -15.15 9.65 -7.72
C PRO A 27 -14.53 9.41 -6.35
N GLU A 28 -14.48 10.44 -5.50
CA GLU A 28 -13.81 10.38 -4.18
C GLU A 28 -14.30 9.19 -3.33
N ARG A 29 -15.62 8.93 -3.32
CA ARG A 29 -16.19 7.77 -2.61
C ARG A 29 -15.66 6.44 -3.12
N ALA A 30 -15.52 6.30 -4.44
CA ALA A 30 -14.97 5.10 -5.05
C ALA A 30 -13.46 4.97 -4.78
N ALA A 31 -12.73 6.08 -4.78
CA ALA A 31 -11.31 6.11 -4.42
C ALA A 31 -11.08 5.69 -2.96
N MET A 32 -11.90 6.18 -2.03
CA MET A 32 -11.86 5.80 -0.63
C MET A 32 -12.17 4.31 -0.43
N SER A 33 -13.24 3.81 -1.05
CA SER A 33 -13.62 2.39 -0.99
C SER A 33 -12.53 1.48 -1.58
N ALA A 34 -11.95 1.84 -2.71
CA ALA A 34 -10.86 1.09 -3.33
C ALA A 34 -9.61 1.05 -2.44
N ARG A 35 -9.28 2.17 -1.76
CA ARG A 35 -8.16 2.23 -0.82
C ARG A 35 -8.39 1.33 0.39
N GLU A 36 -9.59 1.36 0.97
CA GLU A 36 -9.94 0.49 2.10
C GLU A 36 -9.83 -0.99 1.71
N LEU A 37 -10.38 -1.37 0.55
CA LEU A 37 -10.28 -2.73 0.02
C LEU A 37 -8.81 -3.16 -0.16
N ALA A 38 -7.97 -2.30 -0.75
CA ALA A 38 -6.56 -2.58 -0.95
C ALA A 38 -5.80 -2.75 0.39
N LEU A 39 -6.12 -1.93 1.40
CA LEU A 39 -5.51 -2.05 2.72
C LEU A 39 -5.94 -3.34 3.43
N ASN A 40 -7.21 -3.72 3.33
CA ASN A 40 -7.73 -4.96 3.90
C ASN A 40 -7.06 -6.19 3.24
N ALA A 41 -6.97 -6.22 1.91
CA ALA A 41 -6.30 -7.29 1.17
C ALA A 41 -4.80 -7.38 1.51
N ALA A 42 -4.13 -6.23 1.68
CA ALA A 42 -2.73 -6.21 2.11
C ALA A 42 -2.56 -6.68 3.56
N ALA A 43 -3.53 -6.42 4.44
CA ALA A 43 -3.51 -6.84 5.83
C ALA A 43 -3.74 -8.34 6.00
N SER A 44 -4.47 -8.99 5.08
CA SER A 44 -4.73 -10.43 5.12
C SER A 44 -3.57 -11.30 4.61
N VAL A 45 -2.48 -10.70 4.11
CA VAL A 45 -1.33 -11.47 3.62
C VAL A 45 -0.60 -12.15 4.79
N ALA A 46 -0.56 -13.48 4.77
CA ALA A 46 0.23 -14.29 5.69
C ALA A 46 1.70 -14.30 5.27
N PHE A 47 2.47 -13.28 5.68
CA PHE A 47 3.90 -13.17 5.31
C PHE A 47 4.76 -14.35 5.79
N THR A 48 4.31 -15.07 6.82
CA THR A 48 4.95 -16.27 7.35
C THR A 48 4.88 -17.48 6.41
N GLU A 49 3.97 -17.47 5.44
CA GLU A 49 3.79 -18.55 4.46
C GLU A 49 4.60 -18.35 3.17
N LEU A 50 5.25 -17.19 3.03
CA LEU A 50 6.07 -16.88 1.86
C LEU A 50 7.46 -17.53 1.96
N PRO A 51 8.13 -17.84 0.82
CA PRO A 51 9.41 -18.54 0.80
C PRO A 51 10.60 -17.63 1.18
N PHE A 52 10.48 -16.91 2.31
CA PHE A 52 11.55 -16.16 2.94
C PHE A 52 11.47 -16.30 4.46
N HIS A 53 12.63 -16.35 5.13
CA HIS A 53 12.72 -16.71 6.56
C HIS A 53 13.62 -15.73 7.30
N ASP A 54 13.63 -15.77 8.63
CA ASP A 54 14.53 -15.01 9.51
C ASP A 54 14.60 -13.50 9.22
N SER A 55 15.77 -13.00 8.81
CA SER A 55 16.07 -11.58 8.65
C SER A 55 15.13 -10.89 7.63
N PRO A 56 14.92 -11.44 6.42
CA PRO A 56 13.87 -10.99 5.50
C PRO A 56 12.48 -10.84 6.14
N LEU A 57 12.01 -11.84 6.88
CA LEU A 57 10.69 -11.81 7.53
C LEU A 57 10.62 -10.68 8.56
N ARG A 58 11.63 -10.56 9.43
CA ARG A 58 11.71 -9.47 10.43
C ARG A 58 11.78 -8.09 9.77
N MET A 59 12.44 -7.97 8.62
CA MET A 59 12.52 -6.72 7.86
C MET A 59 11.15 -6.32 7.31
N VAL A 60 10.39 -7.28 6.78
CA VAL A 60 9.02 -7.07 6.30
C VAL A 60 8.11 -6.62 7.44
N GLU A 61 8.10 -7.33 8.57
CA GLU A 61 7.29 -6.97 9.74
C GLU A 61 7.60 -5.56 10.25
N ARG A 62 8.88 -5.19 10.31
CA ARG A 62 9.32 -3.85 10.73
C ARG A 62 8.85 -2.77 9.77
N GLU A 63 9.03 -2.98 8.47
CA GLU A 63 8.59 -2.02 7.45
C GLU A 63 7.06 -1.89 7.45
N LEU A 64 6.31 -2.99 7.58
CA LEU A 64 4.85 -2.96 7.68
C LEU A 64 4.37 -2.17 8.89
N ARG A 65 5.00 -2.38 10.06
CA ARG A 65 4.68 -1.60 11.27
C ARG A 65 4.87 -0.11 11.03
N ARG A 66 6.02 0.28 10.45
CA ARG A 66 6.34 1.67 10.11
C ARG A 66 5.30 2.27 9.14
N ARG A 67 4.95 1.54 8.09
CA ARG A 67 3.96 1.96 7.07
C ARG A 67 2.56 2.10 7.61
N ARG A 68 2.13 1.20 8.50
CA ARG A 68 0.81 1.30 9.16
C ARG A 68 0.72 2.54 10.03
N MET A 69 1.78 2.88 10.76
CA MET A 69 1.82 4.14 11.52
C MET A 69 1.78 5.39 10.63
N GLU A 70 2.40 5.36 9.45
CA GLU A 70 2.32 6.46 8.47
C GLU A 70 0.92 6.66 7.88
N LEU A 71 0.09 5.60 7.84
CA LEU A 71 -1.25 5.62 7.24
C LEU A 71 -2.37 5.89 8.24
N ALA A 72 -2.12 5.68 9.54
CA ALA A 72 -3.08 5.98 10.61
C ALA A 72 -3.07 7.45 11.06
N GLN A 73 -2.19 8.28 10.47
CA GLN A 73 -2.12 9.74 10.64
C GLN A 73 -2.75 10.42 9.42
#